data_AF-A0A060BZY1-F1
#
_entry.id   AF-A0A060BZY1-F1
#
_cell.length_a   1.000
_cell.length_b   1.000
_cell.length_c   1.000
_cell.angle_alpha   90.00
_cell.angle_beta   90.00
_cell.angle_gamma   90.00
#
_symmetry.space_group_name_H-M   'P 1'
#
loop_
_entity.id
_entity.type
_entity.pdbx_description
1 polymer ?
#
loop_
_entity_poly.entity_id
_entity_poly.type
_entity_poly.pdbx_seq_one_letter_code
_entity_poly.pdbx_strand_id
1 'polypeptide(L)'
;NGVALSILQLTKGLQKRGHKILLVRPKQQVRDSNFVPDMECLVKSQSIPKYTQLQFGWPQVFKIAEAFDQFKPDIVHIVTEGPLGLAALNQAKLRHIPVSSGFHSAFHDFSRYFDLAFLVKPVRQYLKWFHNQN
;
A
#
# COMPACT_ATOMS: atom_id res chain seq x y z
N ASN A 1 -12.86 -4.80 7.84
CA ASN A 1 -12.87 -3.31 7.89
C ASN A 1 -13.48 -2.76 6.62
N GLY A 2 -14.38 -1.77 6.71
CA GLY A 2 -15.14 -1.22 5.57
C GLY A 2 -14.28 -0.74 4.39
N VAL A 3 -13.08 -0.24 4.66
CA VAL A 3 -12.12 0.21 3.62
C VAL A 3 -11.68 -0.94 2.70
N ALA A 4 -11.37 -2.10 3.27
CA ALA A 4 -10.96 -3.26 2.49
C ALA A 4 -12.08 -3.72 1.55
N LEU A 5 -13.34 -3.63 2.00
CA LEU A 5 -14.52 -3.89 1.20
C LEU A 5 -14.69 -2.85 0.07
N SER A 6 -14.50 -1.56 0.34
CA SER A 6 -14.57 -0.51 -0.68
C SER A 6 -13.51 -0.70 -1.77
N ILE A 7 -12.25 -0.97 -1.38
CA ILE A 7 -11.17 -1.24 -2.33
C ILE A 7 -11.43 -2.53 -3.11
N LEU A 8 -11.93 -3.57 -2.46
CA LEU A 8 -12.33 -4.81 -3.12
C LEU A 8 -13.42 -4.59 -4.19
N GLN A 9 -14.43 -3.77 -3.89
CA GLN A 9 -15.48 -3.45 -4.87
C GLN A 9 -14.93 -2.59 -6.02
N LEU A 10 -14.04 -1.64 -5.71
CA LEU A 10 -13.36 -0.83 -6.71
C LEU A 10 -12.52 -1.70 -7.66
N THR A 11 -11.67 -2.59 -7.14
CA THR A 11 -10.82 -3.46 -7.96
C THR A 11 -11.65 -4.43 -8.81
N LYS A 12 -12.74 -4.98 -8.26
CA LYS A 12 -13.69 -5.78 -9.03
C LYS A 12 -14.35 -4.98 -10.15
N GLY A 13 -14.76 -3.75 -9.88
CA GLY A 13 -15.34 -2.85 -10.89
C GLY A 13 -14.34 -2.54 -12.01
N LEU A 14 -13.08 -2.30 -11.68
CA LEU A 14 -12.01 -2.04 -12.64
C LEU A 14 -11.74 -3.27 -13.52
N GLN A 15 -11.63 -4.47 -12.94
CA GLN A 15 -11.48 -5.71 -13.72
C GLN A 15 -12.64 -5.96 -14.68
N LYS A 16 -13.88 -5.73 -14.24
CA LYS A 16 -15.06 -5.85 -15.11
C LYS A 16 -15.04 -4.89 -16.31
N ARG A 17 -14.31 -3.78 -16.20
CA ARG A 17 -14.10 -2.80 -17.28
C ARG A 17 -12.86 -3.09 -18.13
N GLY A 18 -12.19 -4.21 -17.91
CA GLY A 18 -11.01 -4.65 -18.66
C GLY A 18 -9.67 -4.15 -18.13
N HIS A 19 -9.64 -3.49 -16.96
CA HIS A 19 -8.38 -3.09 -16.33
C HIS A 19 -7.75 -4.27 -15.61
N LYS A 20 -6.45 -4.47 -15.80
CA LYS A 20 -5.68 -5.47 -15.05
C LYS A 20 -5.32 -4.95 -13.68
N ILE A 21 -5.24 -5.83 -12.69
CA ILE A 21 -4.90 -5.48 -11.31
C ILE A 21 -3.65 -6.22 -10.85
N LEU A 22 -2.63 -5.44 -10.47
CA LEU A 22 -1.54 -5.90 -9.60
C LEU A 22 -1.90 -5.60 -8.14
N LEU A 23 -2.02 -6.64 -7.32
CA LEU A 23 -2.24 -6.51 -5.88
C LEU A 23 -0.94 -6.70 -5.11
N VAL A 24 -0.42 -5.61 -4.51
CA VAL A 24 0.71 -5.65 -3.58
C VAL A 24 0.18 -5.66 -2.15
N ARG A 25 0.43 -6.72 -1.39
CA ARG A 25 -0.06 -6.82 0.01
C ARG A 25 0.82 -7.69 0.89
N PRO A 26 0.76 -7.54 2.23
CA PRO A 26 1.41 -8.46 3.14
C PRO A 26 0.81 -9.88 3.03
N LYS A 27 1.66 -10.90 3.18
CA LYS A 27 1.22 -12.29 3.22
C LYS A 27 0.32 -12.51 4.45
N GLN A 28 -0.91 -12.96 4.22
CA GLN A 28 -1.85 -13.35 5.27
C GLN A 28 -1.99 -14.88 5.31
N GLN A 29 -2.28 -15.44 6.48
CA GLN A 29 -2.45 -16.89 6.65
C GLN A 29 -3.75 -17.40 6.01
N VAL A 30 -4.80 -16.58 6.03
CA VAL A 30 -6.08 -16.87 5.36
C VAL A 30 -6.12 -16.10 4.06
N ARG A 31 -6.25 -16.81 2.94
CA ARG A 31 -6.49 -16.20 1.62
C ARG A 31 -8.00 -16.03 1.48
N ASP A 32 -8.44 -14.79 1.32
CA ASP A 32 -9.82 -14.51 0.95
C ASP A 32 -9.99 -14.85 -0.54
N SER A 33 -10.78 -15.87 -0.85
CA SER A 33 -11.00 -16.38 -2.21
C SER A 33 -11.91 -15.49 -3.07
N ASN A 34 -12.41 -14.40 -2.50
CA ASN A 34 -13.42 -13.55 -3.12
C ASN A 34 -12.90 -12.60 -4.21
N PHE A 35 -11.59 -12.56 -4.46
CA PHE A 35 -10.97 -11.76 -5.53
C PHE A 35 -9.66 -12.38 -5.99
N VAL A 36 -9.49 -12.44 -7.31
CA VAL A 36 -8.27 -12.94 -7.96
C VAL A 36 -7.70 -11.81 -8.81
N PRO A 37 -6.58 -11.19 -8.39
CA PRO A 37 -5.91 -10.20 -9.21
C PRO A 37 -5.22 -10.88 -10.40
N ASP A 38 -5.00 -10.12 -11.47
CA ASP A 38 -4.21 -10.55 -12.63
C ASP A 38 -2.77 -10.88 -12.24
N MET A 39 -2.23 -10.15 -11.26
CA MET A 39 -0.93 -10.40 -10.67
C MET A 39 -0.92 -10.09 -9.18
N GLU A 40 -0.21 -10.90 -8.39
CA GLU A 40 -0.13 -10.73 -6.93
C GLU A 40 1.32 -10.66 -6.46
N CYS A 41 1.68 -9.58 -5.75
CA CYS A 41 2.98 -9.42 -5.12
C CYS A 41 2.83 -9.48 -3.59
N LEU A 42 3.10 -10.65 -3.02
CA LEU A 42 3.05 -10.86 -1.57
C LEU A 42 4.36 -10.41 -0.90
N VAL A 43 4.28 -9.47 0.03
CA VAL A 43 5.43 -9.07 0.86
C VAL A 43 5.40 -9.76 2.22
N LYS A 44 6.55 -9.84 2.90
CA LYS A 44 6.65 -10.32 4.27
C LYS A 44 5.75 -9.48 5.18
N SER A 45 4.92 -10.14 5.98
CA SER A 45 4.11 -9.51 7.02
C SER A 45 4.86 -9.55 8.36
N GLN A 46 4.68 -8.51 9.16
CA GLN A 46 5.12 -8.50 10.54
C GLN A 46 4.00 -7.97 11.44
N SER A 47 3.81 -8.65 12.56
CA SER A 47 2.87 -8.24 13.61
C SER A 47 3.40 -7.00 14.32
N ILE A 48 2.51 -6.07 14.63
CA ILE A 48 2.88 -4.91 15.46
C ILE A 48 2.95 -5.39 16.93
N PRO A 49 4.04 -5.10 17.68
CA PRO A 49 4.08 -5.39 19.11
C PRO A 49 2.88 -4.77 19.81
N LYS A 50 2.21 -5.52 20.71
CA LYS A 50 0.93 -5.17 21.38
C LYS A 50 -0.34 -5.22 20.51
N TYR A 51 -0.23 -5.32 19.17
CA TYR A 51 -1.37 -5.42 18.26
C TYR A 51 -1.16 -6.57 17.26
N THR A 52 -1.13 -7.80 17.77
CA THR A 52 -0.82 -9.01 16.97
C THR A 52 -1.84 -9.31 15.86
N GLN A 53 -3.05 -8.77 15.98
CA GLN A 53 -4.10 -8.85 14.95
C GLN A 53 -3.84 -7.92 13.76
N LEU A 54 -2.99 -6.90 13.93
CA LEU A 54 -2.56 -5.99 12.87
C LEU A 54 -1.22 -6.43 12.32
N GLN A 55 -1.18 -6.62 11.00
CA GLN A 55 0.03 -6.95 10.28
C GLN A 55 0.38 -5.81 9.32
N PHE A 56 1.62 -5.36 9.34
CA PHE A 56 2.15 -4.45 8.33
C PHE A 56 3.04 -5.19 7.34
N GLY A 57 3.18 -4.64 6.13
CA GLY A 57 4.06 -5.17 5.11
C GLY A 57 5.45 -4.58 5.21
N TRP A 58 6.47 -5.45 5.10
CA TRP A 58 7.85 -5.00 4.97
C TRP A 58 8.08 -4.25 3.65
N PRO A 59 8.92 -3.20 3.64
CA PRO A 59 9.32 -2.48 2.44
C PRO A 59 10.28 -3.32 1.58
N GLN A 60 9.78 -4.34 0.89
CA GLN A 60 10.56 -5.18 -0.01
C GLN A 60 10.75 -4.49 -1.37
N VAL A 61 11.53 -3.40 -1.39
CA VAL A 61 11.68 -2.49 -2.53
C VAL A 61 12.00 -3.22 -3.83
N PHE A 62 12.99 -4.12 -3.84
CA PHE A 62 13.36 -4.88 -5.04
C PHE A 62 12.24 -5.77 -5.56
N LYS A 63 11.47 -6.37 -4.66
CA LYS A 63 10.34 -7.23 -5.03
C LYS A 63 9.20 -6.41 -5.66
N ILE A 64 8.96 -5.21 -5.13
CA ILE A 64 7.97 -4.28 -5.70
C ILE A 64 8.45 -3.76 -7.05
N ALA A 65 9.74 -3.45 -7.18
CA ALA A 65 10.36 -3.03 -8.43
C ALA A 65 10.16 -4.08 -9.53
N GLU A 66 10.51 -5.33 -9.25
CA GLU A 66 10.32 -6.46 -10.16
C GLU A 66 8.84 -6.64 -10.54
N ALA A 67 7.93 -6.53 -9.55
CA ALA A 67 6.51 -6.61 -9.82
C ALA A 67 6.02 -5.48 -10.75
N PHE A 68 6.56 -4.27 -10.60
CA PHE A 68 6.22 -3.15 -11.47
C PHE A 68 6.80 -3.33 -12.87
N ASP A 69 8.01 -3.88 -13.00
CA ASP A 69 8.65 -4.10 -14.30
C ASP A 69 7.94 -5.20 -15.11
N GLN A 70 7.44 -6.23 -14.43
CA GLN A 70 6.64 -7.30 -15.04
C GLN A 70 5.24 -6.82 -15.43
N PHE A 71 4.56 -6.11 -14.53
CA PHE A 71 3.17 -5.71 -14.73
C PHE A 71 3.02 -4.45 -15.59
N LYS A 72 3.98 -3.52 -15.50
CA LYS A 72 3.99 -2.19 -16.13
C LYS A 72 2.71 -1.38 -15.84
N PRO A 73 2.46 -0.99 -14.57
CA PRO A 73 1.22 -0.31 -14.22
C PRO A 73 1.15 1.11 -14.80
N ASP A 74 -0.03 1.49 -15.31
CA ASP A 74 -0.31 2.86 -15.76
C ASP A 74 -0.60 3.82 -14.59
N ILE A 75 -1.04 3.29 -13.45
CA ILE A 75 -1.35 4.04 -12.23
C ILE A 75 -1.14 3.16 -11.00
N VAL A 76 -0.66 3.76 -9.91
CA VAL A 76 -0.53 3.10 -8.60
C VAL A 76 -1.47 3.76 -7.60
N HIS A 77 -2.38 2.97 -7.00
CA HIS A 77 -3.25 3.45 -5.94
C HIS A 77 -2.79 2.90 -4.57
N ILE A 78 -2.45 3.78 -3.64
CA ILE A 78 -1.92 3.43 -2.32
C ILE A 78 -2.99 3.61 -1.26
N VAL A 79 -3.30 2.51 -0.55
CA VAL A 79 -4.31 2.46 0.52
C VAL A 79 -3.66 2.36 1.91
N THR A 80 -2.34 2.19 1.99
CA THR A 80 -1.63 2.04 3.28
C THR A 80 -0.47 3.02 3.36
N GLU A 81 -0.47 3.88 4.37
CA GLU A 81 0.59 4.89 4.60
C GLU A 81 1.80 4.34 5.39
N GLY A 82 1.95 3.01 5.44
CA GLY A 82 3.06 2.34 6.13
C GLY A 82 4.32 2.18 5.28
N PRO A 83 5.35 1.47 5.79
CA PRO A 83 6.60 1.21 5.07
C PRO A 83 6.42 0.61 3.66
N LEU A 84 5.43 -0.27 3.50
CA LEU A 84 5.07 -0.85 2.21
C LEU A 84 4.58 0.21 1.22
N GLY A 85 3.68 1.11 1.65
CA GLY A 85 3.17 2.19 0.82
C GLY A 85 4.26 3.16 0.39
N LEU A 86 5.17 3.51 1.31
CA LEU A 86 6.35 4.31 1.01
C LEU A 86 7.25 3.66 -0.04
N ALA A 87 7.51 2.35 0.08
CA ALA A 87 8.31 1.62 -0.89
C ALA A 87 7.64 1.59 -2.27
N ALA A 88 6.33 1.32 -2.34
CA ALA A 88 5.56 1.34 -3.58
C ALA A 88 5.55 2.73 -4.23
N LEU A 89 5.39 3.76 -3.42
CA LEU A 89 5.45 5.14 -3.88
C LEU A 89 6.80 5.50 -4.48
N ASN A 90 7.90 5.17 -3.79
CA ASN A 90 9.24 5.46 -4.29
C ASN A 90 9.49 4.76 -5.63
N GLN A 91 9.04 3.51 -5.79
CA GLN A 91 9.15 2.78 -7.04
C GLN A 91 8.28 3.34 -8.17
N ALA A 92 7.09 3.86 -7.85
CA ALA A 92 6.22 4.54 -8.81
C ALA A 92 6.85 5.85 -9.29
N LYS A 93 7.35 6.68 -8.37
CA LYS A 93 8.05 7.94 -8.69
C LYS A 93 9.28 7.72 -9.56
N LEU A 94 10.11 6.73 -9.23
CA LEU A 94 11.30 6.38 -10.02
C LEU A 94 10.95 6.00 -11.47
N ARG A 95 9.75 5.48 -11.71
CA ARG A 95 9.25 5.08 -13.03
C ARG A 95 8.30 6.09 -13.67
N HIS A 96 8.13 7.27 -13.06
CA HIS A 96 7.20 8.30 -13.51
C HIS A 96 5.75 7.81 -13.66
N ILE A 97 5.34 6.85 -12.82
CA ILE A 97 3.98 6.31 -12.81
C ILE A 97 3.11 7.21 -11.91
N PRO A 98 1.96 7.70 -12.40
CA PRO A 98 1.00 8.46 -11.59
C PRO A 98 0.57 7.72 -10.33
N VAL A 99 0.46 8.44 -9.22
CA VAL A 99 0.08 7.87 -7.92
C VAL A 99 -1.20 8.52 -7.42
N SER A 100 -2.15 7.69 -7.00
CA SER A 100 -3.33 8.09 -6.24
C SER A 100 -3.23 7.51 -4.83
N SER A 101 -3.74 8.22 -3.82
CA SER A 101 -3.83 7.70 -2.46
C SER A 101 -5.22 7.95 -1.88
N GLY A 102 -5.78 6.97 -1.18
CA GLY A 102 -7.12 7.04 -0.58
C GLY A 102 -7.05 7.38 0.91
N PHE A 103 -7.51 8.57 1.29
CA PHE A 103 -7.54 9.08 2.67
C PHE A 103 -8.70 8.49 3.49
N HIS A 104 -8.79 7.18 3.65
CA HIS A 104 -9.80 6.59 4.53
C HIS A 104 -9.20 5.49 5.42
N SER A 105 -8.76 5.91 6.61
CA SER A 105 -8.67 5.14 7.88
C SER A 105 -7.28 4.81 8.45
N ALA A 106 -7.10 5.28 9.70
CA ALA A 106 -6.17 4.86 10.76
C ALA A 106 -4.69 5.31 10.74
N PHE A 107 -4.25 6.28 9.94
CA PHE A 107 -2.92 6.88 10.18
C PHE A 107 -2.86 7.67 11.51
N HIS A 108 -3.97 8.32 11.87
CA HIS A 108 -4.11 8.97 13.18
C HIS A 108 -3.85 8.01 14.35
N ASP A 109 -4.23 6.74 14.21
CA ASP A 109 -3.98 5.72 15.22
C ASP A 109 -2.55 5.15 15.10
N PHE A 110 -2.05 4.89 13.89
CA PHE A 110 -0.67 4.41 13.65
C PHE A 110 0.41 5.37 14.19
N SER A 111 0.21 6.69 14.03
CA SER A 111 1.14 7.72 14.53
C SER A 111 1.19 7.81 16.07
N ARG A 112 0.12 7.36 16.75
CA ARG A 112 0.06 7.23 18.22
C ARG A 112 0.67 5.93 18.74
N TYR A 113 0.70 4.86 17.93
CA TYR A 113 1.13 3.53 18.36
C TYR A 113 2.64 3.28 18.26
N PHE A 114 3.31 3.99 17.36
CA PHE A 114 4.74 4.11 17.45
C PHE A 114 5.05 5.31 18.34
N ASP A 115 5.69 5.12 19.50
CA ASP A 115 6.37 6.16 20.30
C ASP A 115 7.54 6.78 19.50
N LEU A 116 7.20 7.29 18.32
CA LEU A 116 8.06 7.89 17.33
C LEU A 116 7.87 9.40 17.38
N ALA A 117 7.79 9.97 18.59
CA ALA A 117 7.81 11.42 18.79
C ALA A 117 9.01 12.08 18.05
N PHE A 118 10.08 11.32 17.79
CA PHE A 118 11.24 11.74 17.00
C PHE A 118 11.06 11.66 15.47
N LEU A 119 10.12 10.85 14.94
CA LEU A 119 9.81 10.77 13.50
C LEU A 119 8.58 11.58 13.07
N VAL A 120 7.78 12.13 13.99
CA VAL A 120 6.61 12.97 13.64
C VAL A 120 7.01 14.21 12.81
N LYS A 121 8.14 14.85 13.13
CA LYS A 121 8.62 16.03 12.39
C LYS A 121 9.10 15.69 10.96
N PRO A 122 9.98 14.70 10.73
CA PRO A 122 10.36 14.31 9.38
C PRO A 122 9.20 13.70 8.60
N VAL A 123 8.29 12.95 9.22
CA VAL A 123 7.08 12.42 8.56
C VAL A 123 6.13 13.53 8.14
N ARG A 124 5.91 14.56 8.97
CA ARG A 124 5.09 15.72 8.59
C ARG A 124 5.71 16.55 7.48
N GLN A 125 7.04 16.69 7.48
CA GLN A 125 7.77 17.35 6.40
C GLN A 125 7.78 16.50 5.12
N TYR A 126 7.87 15.18 5.27
CA TYR A 126 7.76 14.20 4.20
C TYR A 126 6.35 14.19 3.58
N LEU A 127 5.28 14.24 4.38
CA LEU A 127 3.90 14.34 3.90
C LEU A 127 3.64 15.67 3.18
N LYS A 128 4.19 16.78 3.69
CA LYS A 128 4.16 18.07 2.99
C LYS A 128 4.93 18.02 1.66
N TRP A 129 6.12 17.44 1.63
CA TRP A 129 6.91 17.26 0.41
C TRP A 129 6.20 16.29 -0.56
N PHE A 130 5.58 15.24 -0.04
CA PHE A 130 4.87 14.25 -0.82
C PHE A 130 3.63 14.83 -1.50
N HIS A 131 2.86 15.64 -0.78
CA HIS A 131 1.70 16.35 -1.32
C HIS A 131 2.07 17.50 -2.28
N ASN A 132 3.25 18.11 -2.13
CA ASN A 132 3.75 19.14 -3.04
C ASN A 132 4.42 18.59 -4.31
N GLN A 133 4.30 17.28 -4.59
CA GLN A 133 4.80 16.65 -5.81
C GLN A 133 3.71 16.05 -6.70
N ASN A 134 2.45 16.47 -6.52
CA ASN A 134 1.40 16.30 -7.53
C ASN A 134 1.49 17.39 -8.58
#